data_AF-A0A381SM76-F1
#
_entry.id   AF-A0A381SM76-F1
#
_cell.length_a   1.000
_cell.length_b   1.000
_cell.length_c   1.000
_cell.angle_alpha   90.00
_cell.angle_beta   90.00
_cell.angle_gamma   90.00
#
_symmetry.space_group_name_H-M   'P 1'
#
loop_
_entity.id
_entity.type
_entity.pdbx_description
1 polymer ?
#
loop_
_entity_poly.entity_id
_entity_poly.type
_entity_poly.pdbx_seq_one_letter_code
_entity_poly.pdbx_strand_id
1 'polypeptide(L)'
;MPRPLPLVLLLAACLLFNANTYGFTASHTQGDPGEDALGTVHFSTSCSAEVQPQFNRAIALLHSFWFQAAIDAFEEVLEVDSSCGISYWGIALA
;
A
#
# COMPACT_ATOMS: atom_id res chain seq x y z
N MET A 1 13.60 1.07 48.37
CA MET A 1 12.52 1.17 47.36
C MET A 1 12.78 2.40 46.50
N PRO A 2 13.14 2.26 45.22
CA PRO A 2 13.38 3.40 44.34
C PRO A 2 12.05 4.12 44.06
N ARG A 3 12.03 5.44 44.25
CA ARG A 3 10.84 6.28 44.07
C ARG A 3 10.43 6.28 42.58
N PRO A 4 9.14 6.16 42.22
CA PRO A 4 8.66 6.06 40.82
C PRO A 4 8.71 7.38 40.04
N LEU A 5 9.15 8.47 40.67
CA LEU A 5 9.22 9.82 40.10
C LEU A 5 10.02 9.95 38.78
N PRO A 6 11.17 9.27 38.57
CA PRO A 6 11.91 9.41 37.31
C PRO A 6 11.24 8.67 36.14
N LEU A 7 10.47 7.60 36.41
CA LEU A 7 9.77 6.84 35.38
C LEU A 7 8.57 7.61 34.81
N VAL A 8 7.85 8.33 35.67
CA VAL A 8 6.71 9.18 35.28
C VAL A 8 7.18 10.37 34.44
N LEU A 9 8.33 10.96 34.78
CA LEU A 9 8.92 12.07 34.02
C LEU A 9 9.41 11.64 32.64
N LEU A 10 10.00 10.44 32.51
CA LEU A 10 10.43 9.87 31.24
C LEU A 10 9.24 9.59 30.31
N LEU A 11 8.15 9.02 30.83
CA LEU A 11 6.94 8.75 30.06
C LEU A 11 6.26 10.03 29.56
N ALA A 12 6.21 11.08 30.38
CA ALA A 12 5.66 12.37 29.98
C ALA A 12 6.48 13.04 28.86
N ALA A 13 7.81 12.92 28.90
CA ALA A 13 8.68 13.47 27.86
C ALA A 13 8.48 12.79 26.49
N CYS A 14 8.27 11.47 26.46
CA CYS A 14 7.99 10.73 25.22
C CYS A 14 6.66 11.16 24.57
N LEU A 15 5.63 11.45 25.36
CA LEU A 15 4.32 11.87 24.84
C LEU A 15 4.37 13.28 24.21
N LEU A 16 5.19 14.18 24.76
CA LEU A 16 5.35 15.53 24.22
C LEU A 16 6.20 15.57 22.94
N PHE A 17 7.11 14.60 22.75
CA PHE A 17 7.96 14.52 21.54
C PHE A 17 7.19 14.04 20.29
N ASN A 18 6.13 13.25 20.47
CA ASN A 18 5.34 12.72 19.35
C ASN A 18 4.37 13.74 18.73
N ALA A 19 4.11 14.88 19.37
CA ALA A 19 3.11 15.84 18.90
C ALA A 19 3.56 16.70 17.71
N ASN A 20 4.86 16.70 17.36
CA ASN A 20 5.41 17.68 16.42
C ASN A 20 5.71 17.14 15.00
N THR A 21 5.37 15.89 14.70
CA THR A 21 5.66 15.25 13.39
C THR A 21 4.42 14.93 12.55
N TYR A 22 3.22 15.31 12.97
CA TYR A 22 1.99 15.14 12.18
C TYR A 22 1.72 16.30 11.20
N GLY A 23 2.75 17.04 10.81
CA GLY A 23 2.63 18.20 9.92
C GLY A 23 3.02 17.87 8.48
N PHE A 24 2.01 17.51 7.66
CA PHE A 24 1.91 17.60 6.19
C PHE A 24 1.45 16.29 5.53
N THR A 25 0.13 16.08 5.48
CA THR A 25 -0.47 15.18 4.47
C THR A 25 -0.81 16.04 3.25
N ALA A 26 0.01 16.01 2.21
CA ALA A 26 -0.45 16.43 0.88
C ALA A 26 -1.47 15.38 0.40
N SER A 27 -2.77 15.64 0.61
CA SER A 27 -3.81 14.89 -0.09
C SER A 27 -3.75 15.24 -1.56
N HIS A 28 -2.95 14.50 -2.33
CA HIS A 28 -3.15 14.42 -3.76
C HIS A 28 -4.38 13.54 -3.99
N THR A 29 -5.53 14.15 -4.25
CA THR A 29 -6.70 13.44 -4.76
C THR A 29 -6.35 12.89 -6.14
N GLN A 30 -5.81 11.68 -6.17
CA GLN A 30 -5.58 10.91 -7.37
C GLN A 30 -6.93 10.29 -7.77
N GLY A 31 -7.61 10.87 -8.76
CA GLY A 31 -8.83 10.27 -9.32
C GLY A 31 -8.50 8.99 -10.10
N ASP A 32 -9.38 7.99 -10.12
CA ASP A 32 -9.12 6.73 -10.83
C ASP A 32 -8.74 6.99 -12.30
N PRO A 33 -7.55 6.56 -12.77
CA PRO A 33 -7.24 6.58 -14.18
C PRO A 33 -8.21 5.62 -14.86
N GLY A 34 -9.15 6.16 -15.65
CA GLY A 34 -10.05 5.33 -16.45
C GLY A 34 -9.27 4.31 -17.27
N GLU A 35 -9.84 3.12 -17.49
CA GLU A 35 -9.12 1.96 -18.05
C GLU A 35 -8.42 2.25 -19.39
N ASP A 36 -9.02 3.11 -20.22
CA ASP A 36 -8.48 3.51 -21.52
C ASP A 36 -7.15 4.28 -21.43
N ALA A 37 -6.80 4.85 -20.26
CA ALA A 37 -5.60 5.66 -20.07
C ALA A 37 -4.34 4.84 -19.71
N LEU A 38 -4.50 3.60 -19.23
CA LEU A 38 -3.39 2.78 -18.70
C LEU A 38 -2.74 1.89 -19.77
N GLY A 39 -3.41 1.67 -20.91
CA GLY A 39 -2.98 0.73 -21.95
C GLY A 39 -3.26 -0.73 -21.59
N THR A 40 -2.69 -1.68 -22.35
CA THR A 40 -2.91 -3.12 -22.15
C THR A 40 -1.66 -3.82 -21.62
N VAL A 41 -1.82 -4.59 -20.56
CA VAL A 41 -0.79 -5.48 -20.00
C VAL A 41 -1.18 -6.94 -20.20
N HIS A 42 -0.21 -7.78 -20.54
CA HIS A 42 -0.33 -9.22 -20.49
C HIS A 42 0.86 -9.78 -19.71
N PHE A 43 0.66 -10.10 -18.43
CA PHE A 43 1.71 -10.59 -17.54
C PHE A 43 1.43 -12.03 -17.12
N SER A 44 2.23 -12.97 -17.60
CA SER A 44 2.06 -14.39 -17.23
C SER A 44 2.39 -14.62 -15.75
N THR A 45 1.47 -15.25 -15.03
CA THR A 45 1.67 -15.65 -13.63
C THR A 45 1.32 -17.13 -13.43
N SER A 46 1.67 -17.65 -12.25
CA SER A 46 1.20 -18.97 -11.79
C SER A 46 -0.07 -18.88 -10.93
N CYS A 47 -0.65 -17.69 -10.81
CA CYS A 47 -1.89 -17.46 -10.07
C CYS A 47 -3.09 -18.08 -10.78
N SER A 48 -4.25 -18.08 -10.12
CA SER A 48 -5.52 -18.47 -10.72
C SER A 48 -5.80 -17.66 -11.99
N ALA A 49 -6.31 -18.33 -13.03
CA ALA A 49 -6.74 -17.64 -14.25
C ALA A 49 -7.86 -16.62 -14.00
N GLU A 50 -8.61 -16.77 -12.91
CA GLU A 50 -9.68 -15.87 -12.49
C GLU A 50 -9.17 -14.46 -12.15
N VAL A 51 -7.99 -14.34 -11.55
CA VAL A 51 -7.41 -13.05 -11.12
C VAL A 51 -6.55 -12.38 -12.18
N GLN A 52 -6.34 -13.03 -13.33
CA GLN A 52 -5.44 -12.55 -14.38
C GLN A 52 -5.81 -11.15 -14.92
N PRO A 53 -7.10 -10.78 -15.12
CA PRO A 53 -7.47 -9.42 -15.53
C PRO A 53 -7.10 -8.36 -14.49
N GLN A 54 -7.42 -8.61 -13.21
CA GLN A 54 -7.14 -7.72 -12.10
C GLN A 54 -5.63 -7.55 -11.89
N PHE A 55 -4.87 -8.66 -11.96
CA PHE A 55 -3.41 -8.61 -11.86
C PHE A 55 -2.80 -7.78 -13.00
N ASN A 56 -3.27 -7.93 -14.23
CA ASN A 56 -2.81 -7.12 -15.35
C ASN A 56 -3.13 -5.63 -15.14
N ARG A 57 -4.30 -5.29 -14.58
CA ARG A 57 -4.64 -3.90 -14.23
C ARG A 57 -3.73 -3.36 -13.13
N ALA A 58 -3.45 -4.14 -12.08
CA ALA A 58 -2.52 -3.75 -11.01
C ALA A 58 -1.11 -3.43 -11.55
N ILE A 59 -0.59 -4.25 -12.47
CA ILE A 59 0.68 -3.98 -13.15
C ILE A 59 0.63 -2.71 -14.01
N ALA A 60 -0.48 -2.47 -14.71
CA ALA A 60 -0.64 -1.25 -15.51
C ALA A 60 -0.64 0.00 -14.62
N LEU A 61 -1.37 -0.02 -13.50
CA LEU A 61 -1.38 1.04 -12.49
C LEU A 61 0.02 1.29 -11.92
N LEU A 62 0.72 0.22 -11.53
CA LEU A 62 2.11 0.28 -11.04
C LEU A 62 3.04 0.95 -12.06
N HIS A 63 2.95 0.54 -13.33
CA HIS A 63 3.79 1.08 -14.39
C HIS A 63 3.43 2.53 -14.78
N SER A 64 2.21 2.97 -14.48
CA SER A 64 1.76 4.35 -14.63
C SER A 64 1.94 5.19 -13.36
N PHE A 65 2.64 4.67 -12.35
CA PHE A 65 2.95 5.36 -11.08
C PHE A 65 1.72 5.72 -10.23
N TRP A 66 0.62 4.99 -10.39
CA TRP A 66 -0.59 5.09 -9.55
C TRP A 66 -0.49 4.13 -8.38
N PHE A 67 0.48 4.37 -7.50
CA PHE A 67 0.92 3.39 -6.51
C PHE A 67 -0.17 2.94 -5.54
N GLN A 68 -0.98 3.86 -5.00
CA GLN A 68 -2.04 3.47 -4.07
C GLN A 68 -3.08 2.57 -4.77
N ALA A 69 -3.52 2.94 -5.97
CA ALA A 69 -4.47 2.13 -6.73
C ALA A 69 -3.86 0.78 -7.14
N ALA A 70 -2.55 0.73 -7.43
CA ALA A 70 -1.86 -0.52 -7.70
C ALA A 70 -1.83 -1.43 -6.47
N ILE A 71 -1.56 -0.89 -5.29
CA ILE A 71 -1.59 -1.62 -4.01
C ILE A 71 -2.99 -2.21 -3.80
N ASP A 72 -4.03 -1.37 -3.88
CA ASP A 72 -5.42 -1.78 -3.69
C ASP A 72 -5.78 -2.92 -4.67
N ALA A 73 -5.40 -2.80 -5.94
CA ALA A 73 -5.64 -3.83 -6.95
C ALA A 73 -4.86 -5.14 -6.71
N PHE A 74 -3.63 -5.08 -6.18
CA PHE A 74 -2.89 -6.30 -5.79
C PHE A 74 -3.48 -6.96 -4.54
N GLU A 75 -4.03 -6.18 -3.60
CA GLU A 75 -4.76 -6.69 -2.44
C GLU A 75 -6.04 -7.42 -2.88
N GLU A 76 -6.82 -6.84 -3.80
CA GLU A 76 -8.00 -7.49 -4.40
C GLU A 76 -7.64 -8.84 -5.07
N VAL A 77 -6.48 -8.91 -5.76
CA VAL A 77 -5.99 -10.18 -6.30
C VAL A 77 -5.75 -11.21 -5.18
N LEU A 78 -5.18 -10.79 -4.05
CA LEU A 78 -4.90 -11.68 -2.91
C LEU A 78 -6.17 -12.09 -2.15
N GLU A 79 -7.23 -11.27 -2.19
CA GLU A 79 -8.53 -11.63 -1.63
C GLU A 79 -9.15 -12.82 -2.37
N VAL A 80 -9.02 -12.85 -3.70
CA VAL A 80 -9.55 -13.93 -4.55
C VAL A 80 -8.59 -15.12 -4.63
N ASP A 81 -7.29 -14.85 -4.81
CA ASP A 81 -6.23 -15.86 -4.85
C ASP A 81 -5.10 -15.51 -3.87
N SER A 82 -5.29 -15.90 -2.63
CA SER A 82 -4.29 -15.76 -1.56
C SER A 82 -2.96 -16.48 -1.84
N SER A 83 -2.92 -17.39 -2.81
CA SER A 83 -1.70 -18.09 -3.24
C SER A 83 -0.90 -17.33 -4.29
N CYS A 84 -1.43 -16.24 -4.84
CA CYS A 84 -0.79 -15.38 -5.83
C CYS A 84 0.36 -14.56 -5.22
N GLY A 85 1.44 -15.23 -4.83
CA GLY A 85 2.54 -14.64 -4.05
C GLY A 85 3.27 -13.49 -4.74
N ILE A 86 3.22 -13.43 -6.08
CA ILE A 86 3.79 -12.32 -6.86
C ILE A 86 3.05 -11.00 -6.61
N SER A 87 1.79 -11.00 -6.15
CA SER A 87 1.08 -9.78 -5.76
C SER A 87 1.73 -9.07 -4.58
N TYR A 88 2.32 -9.80 -3.61
CA TYR A 88 3.09 -9.17 -2.54
C TYR A 88 4.33 -8.44 -3.04
N TRP A 89 4.99 -8.96 -4.09
CA TRP A 89 6.07 -8.24 -4.76
C TRP A 89 5.57 -6.96 -5.44
N GLY A 90 4.39 -7.02 -6.07
CA GLY A 90 3.74 -5.85 -6.66
C GLY A 90 3.45 -4.75 -5.63
N ILE A 91 2.88 -5.13 -4.48
CA ILE A 91 2.62 -4.22 -3.34
C ILE A 91 3.92 -3.60 -2.82
N ALA A 92 5.01 -4.35 -2.75
CA ALA A 92 6.29 -3.84 -2.26
C ALA A 92 7.00 -2.90 -3.25
N LEU A 93 6.67 -2.96 -4.54
CA LEU A 93 7.23 -2.09 -5.58
C LEU A 93 6.45 -0.80 -5.80
N ALA A 94 5.15 -0.82 -5.51
CA ALA A 94 4.29 0.36 -5.53
C ALA A 94 4.65 1.30 -4.38
#